data_AF-A0A965A8I3-F1
#
_entry.id   AF-A0A965A8I3-F1
#
_cell.length_a   1.000
_cell.length_b   1.000
_cell.length_c   1.000
_cell.angle_alpha   90.00
_cell.angle_beta   90.00
_cell.angle_gamma   90.00
#
_symmetry.space_group_name_H-M   'P 1'
#
loop_
_entity.id
_entity.type
_entity.pdbx_description
1 polymer ?
#
loop_
_entity_poly.entity_id
_entity_poly.type
_entity_poly.pdbx_seq_one_letter_code
_entity_poly.pdbx_strand_id
1 'polypeptide(L)'
;MSMENQESKKKGIRIGIGQKILGGFIILILLFVINAVVIFSVGNIINGVAKKSADTYRPSKDALNEFILTVTKAKMLVTNWVYLQTNQDDKQALRQLQDFDYPALKDKIQKLMV
;
A
#
# COMPACT_ATOMS: atom_id res chain seq x y z
N MET A 1 5.71 77.33 -12.89
CA MET A 1 5.20 77.62 -11.54
C MET A 1 3.70 77.79 -11.69
N SER A 2 2.79 76.96 -11.15
CA SER A 2 2.77 76.02 -10.03
C SER A 2 2.22 74.67 -10.50
N MET A 3 2.88 73.55 -10.21
CA MET A 3 2.64 72.65 -9.06
C MET A 3 1.20 72.14 -8.93
N GLU A 4 0.97 70.98 -9.57
CA GLU A 4 0.53 69.71 -8.97
C GLU A 4 -0.32 69.78 -7.68
N ASN A 5 -1.56 69.26 -7.77
CA ASN A 5 -2.04 68.24 -6.84
C ASN A 5 -3.38 67.67 -7.33
N GLN A 6 -3.34 66.45 -7.88
CA GLN A 6 -4.55 65.63 -7.97
C GLN A 6 -4.49 64.60 -6.84
N GLU A 7 -5.16 64.91 -5.74
CA GLU A 7 -5.34 63.97 -4.64
C GLU A 7 -6.12 62.75 -5.11
N SER A 8 -5.44 61.60 -5.21
CA SER A 8 -6.09 60.32 -5.49
C SER A 8 -6.94 59.94 -4.26
N LYS A 9 -8.25 60.06 -4.38
CA LYS A 9 -9.21 59.73 -3.34
C LYS A 9 -9.26 58.21 -3.16
N LYS A 10 -8.48 57.66 -2.20
CA LYS A 10 -8.60 56.25 -1.78
C LYS A 10 -10.02 56.01 -1.25
N LYS A 11 -10.88 55.36 -2.04
CA LYS A 11 -12.19 54.88 -1.59
C LYS A 11 -11.98 53.74 -0.59
N GLY A 12 -12.05 54.06 0.69
CA GLY A 12 -12.12 53.04 1.75
C GLY A 12 -13.41 52.25 1.62
N ILE A 13 -13.31 50.92 1.53
CA ILE A 13 -14.48 50.03 1.46
C ILE A 13 -15.18 50.09 2.83
N ARG A 14 -16.34 50.73 2.90
CA ARG A 14 -17.20 50.70 4.09
C ARG A 14 -17.96 49.39 4.11
N ILE A 15 -17.41 48.40 4.80
CA ILE A 15 -18.02 47.08 4.98
C ILE A 15 -19.12 47.19 6.05
N GLY A 16 -20.37 46.97 5.65
CA GLY A 16 -21.52 46.93 6.56
C GLY A 16 -21.43 45.74 7.54
N ILE A 17 -22.11 45.82 8.69
CA ILE A 17 -22.07 44.78 9.73
C ILE A 17 -22.42 43.39 9.15
N GLY A 18 -23.41 43.31 8.25
CA GLY A 18 -23.77 42.06 7.57
C GLY A 18 -22.66 41.47 6.70
N GLN A 19 -21.85 42.30 6.03
CA GLN A 19 -20.72 41.83 5.23
C GLN A 19 -19.54 41.35 6.09
N LYS A 20 -19.37 41.91 7.30
CA LYS A 20 -18.38 41.41 8.28
C LYS A 20 -18.75 40.01 8.80
N ILE A 21 -20.03 39.81 9.10
CA ILE A 21 -20.58 38.51 9.51
C ILE A 21 -20.44 37.49 8.37
N LEU A 22 -20.83 37.88 7.15
CA LEU A 22 -20.68 37.03 5.96
C LEU A 22 -19.22 36.63 5.71
N GLY A 23 -18.27 37.57 5.88
CA GLY A 23 -16.84 37.29 5.77
C GLY A 23 -16.36 36.24 6.78
N GLY A 24 -16.85 36.29 8.02
CA GLY A 24 -16.57 35.26 9.03
C GLY A 24 -17.10 33.88 8.63
N PHE A 25 -18.32 33.81 8.11
CA PHE A 25 -18.89 32.55 7.62
C PHE A 25 -18.12 32.00 6.41
N ILE A 26 -17.69 32.85 5.48
CA ILE A 26 -16.89 32.44 4.32
C ILE A 26 -15.55 31.83 4.78
N ILE A 27 -14.88 32.45 5.76
CA ILE A 27 -13.63 31.93 6.32
C ILE A 27 -13.84 30.55 6.96
N LEU A 28 -14.92 30.37 7.72
CA LEU A 28 -15.26 29.08 8.33
C LEU A 28 -15.54 28.00 7.28
N ILE A 29 -16.29 28.34 6.24
CA ILE A 29 -16.56 27.42 5.11
C ILE A 29 -15.24 27.03 4.42
N LEU A 30 -14.35 28.00 4.19
CA LEU A 30 -13.06 27.77 3.54
C LEU A 30 -12.19 26.81 4.35
N LEU A 31 -12.14 26.98 5.68
CA LEU A 31 -11.45 26.06 6.59
C LEU A 31 -12.01 24.64 6.49
N PHE A 32 -13.32 24.50 6.38
CA PHE A 32 -13.97 23.20 6.24
C PHE A 32 -13.63 22.52 4.91
N VAL A 33 -13.65 23.28 3.81
CA VAL A 33 -13.29 22.78 2.47
C VAL A 33 -11.82 22.35 2.43
N ILE A 34 -10.91 23.14 3.00
CA ILE A 34 -9.48 22.78 3.08
C ILE A 34 -9.30 21.47 3.85
N ASN A 35 -9.95 21.33 5.00
CA ASN A 35 -9.90 20.09 5.79
C ASN A 35 -10.42 18.90 4.98
N ALA A 36 -11.55 19.04 4.29
CA ALA A 36 -12.09 17.99 3.44
C ALA A 36 -11.09 17.59 2.34
N VAL A 37 -10.49 18.56 1.65
CA VAL A 37 -9.48 18.31 0.60
C VAL A 37 -8.25 17.57 1.16
N VAL A 38 -7.76 17.97 2.33
CA VAL A 38 -6.66 17.28 3.01
C VAL A 38 -7.04 15.85 3.35
N ILE A 39 -8.23 15.61 3.92
CA ILE A 39 -8.72 14.26 4.26
C ILE A 39 -8.81 13.37 3.02
N PHE A 40 -9.41 13.87 1.92
CA PHE A 40 -9.52 13.12 0.67
C PHE A 40 -8.14 12.85 0.04
N SER A 41 -7.22 13.82 0.11
CA SER A 41 -5.87 13.69 -0.45
C SER A 41 -5.04 12.67 0.33
N VAL A 42 -5.12 12.69 1.66
CA VAL A 42 -4.44 11.73 2.55
C VAL A 42 -5.07 10.33 2.43
N GLY A 43 -6.39 10.24 2.30
CA GLY A 43 -7.09 8.96 2.08
C GLY A 43 -6.61 8.23 0.82
N ASN A 44 -6.32 8.96 -0.26
CA ASN A 44 -5.77 8.36 -1.49
C ASN A 44 -4.34 7.83 -1.31
N ILE A 45 -3.54 8.41 -0.42
CA ILE A 45 -2.18 7.94 -0.11
C ILE A 45 -2.20 6.65 0.72
N ILE A 46 -3.13 6.56 1.69
CA ILE A 46 -3.28 5.39 2.56
C ILE A 46 -3.64 4.14 1.74
N ASN A 47 -4.53 4.28 0.77
CA ASN A 47 -4.92 3.19 -0.13
C ASN A 47 -3.73 2.68 -0.97
N GLY A 48 -2.81 3.56 -1.39
CA GLY A 48 -1.64 3.18 -2.18
C GLY A 48 -0.60 2.37 -1.39
N VAL A 49 -0.33 2.75 -0.14
CA VAL A 49 0.67 2.06 0.71
C VAL A 49 0.14 0.74 1.25
N ALA A 50 -1.10 0.71 1.76
CA ALA A 50 -1.72 -0.53 2.23
C ALA A 50 -1.86 -1.57 1.09
N LYS A 51 -2.16 -1.10 -0.13
CA LYS A 51 -2.25 -1.97 -1.31
C LYS A 51 -0.91 -2.53 -1.74
N LYS A 52 0.19 -1.77 -1.70
CA LYS A 52 1.54 -2.32 -1.98
C LYS A 52 2.01 -3.34 -0.92
N SER A 53 1.68 -3.10 0.36
CA SER A 53 1.95 -4.07 1.42
C SER A 53 1.10 -5.35 1.29
N ALA A 54 -0.14 -5.24 0.80
CA ALA A 54 -1.03 -6.38 0.57
C ALA A 54 -0.67 -7.16 -0.70
N ASP A 55 -0.38 -6.47 -1.81
CA ASP A 55 -0.26 -7.07 -3.14
C ASP A 55 1.14 -7.64 -3.44
N THR A 56 2.19 -7.22 -2.72
CA THR A 56 3.57 -7.69 -3.00
C THR A 56 4.25 -8.31 -1.79
N TYR A 57 4.21 -7.65 -0.62
CA TYR A 57 4.95 -8.14 0.55
C TYR A 57 4.35 -9.42 1.13
N ARG A 58 3.02 -9.48 1.22
CA ARG A 58 2.28 -10.62 1.78
C ARG A 58 2.43 -11.89 0.92
N PRO A 59 2.16 -11.88 -0.41
CA PRO A 59 2.34 -13.08 -1.23
C PRO A 59 3.79 -13.54 -1.31
N SER A 60 4.77 -12.63 -1.35
CA SER A 60 6.20 -12.99 -1.34
C SER A 60 6.62 -13.65 -0.03
N LYS A 61 6.15 -13.15 1.12
CA LYS A 61 6.40 -13.77 2.43
C LYS A 61 5.77 -15.16 2.53
N ASP A 62 4.54 -15.31 2.06
CA ASP A 62 3.83 -16.59 2.10
C ASP A 62 4.52 -17.63 1.19
N ALA A 63 4.94 -17.24 -0.02
CA ALA A 63 5.69 -18.11 -0.93
C ALA A 63 7.05 -18.54 -0.35
N LEU A 64 7.74 -17.67 0.37
CA LEU A 64 8.99 -18.02 1.06
C LEU A 64 8.76 -19.03 2.21
N ASN A 65 7.70 -18.83 3.00
CA ASN A 65 7.34 -19.78 4.06
C ASN A 65 6.99 -21.15 3.47
N GLU A 66 6.25 -21.19 2.37
CA GLU A 66 5.91 -22.40 1.64
C GLU A 66 7.16 -23.11 1.10
N PHE A 67 8.16 -22.35 0.64
CA PHE A 67 9.45 -22.90 0.21
C PHE A 67 10.23 -23.53 1.36
N ILE A 68 10.32 -22.84 2.50
CA ILE A 68 10.96 -23.37 3.71
C ILE A 68 10.29 -24.69 4.12
N LEU A 69 8.96 -24.72 4.18
CA LEU A 69 8.20 -25.94 4.51
C LEU A 69 8.46 -27.08 3.53
N THR A 70 8.51 -26.77 2.23
CA THR A 70 8.79 -27.76 1.18
C THR A 70 10.19 -28.38 1.34
N VAL A 71 11.21 -27.55 1.61
CA VAL A 71 12.57 -28.03 1.88
C VAL A 71 12.63 -28.87 3.17
N THR A 72 11.93 -28.45 4.22
CA THR A 72 11.85 -29.22 5.48
C THR A 72 11.21 -30.60 5.25
N LYS A 73 10.09 -30.66 4.51
CA LYS A 73 9.44 -31.92 4.15
C LYS A 73 10.34 -32.80 3.30
N ALA A 74 10.99 -32.23 2.28
CA ALA A 74 11.95 -32.96 1.45
C ALA A 74 13.05 -33.59 2.30
N LYS A 75 13.65 -32.81 3.22
CA LYS A 75 14.68 -33.33 4.14
C LYS A 75 14.15 -34.49 4.99
N MET A 76 12.97 -34.34 5.58
CA MET A 76 12.34 -35.39 6.39
C MET A 76 12.12 -36.67 5.58
N LEU A 77 11.50 -36.56 4.40
CA LEU A 77 11.20 -37.69 3.52
C LEU A 77 12.47 -38.37 3.02
N VAL A 78 13.50 -37.61 2.64
CA VAL A 78 14.81 -38.16 2.26
C VAL A 78 15.44 -38.91 3.42
N THR A 79 15.49 -38.31 4.62
CA THR A 79 16.06 -38.97 5.80
C THR A 79 15.31 -40.25 6.15
N ASN A 80 13.98 -40.21 6.15
CA ASN A 80 13.16 -41.38 6.44
C ASN A 80 13.35 -42.48 5.38
N TRP A 81 13.34 -42.13 4.10
CA TRP A 81 13.52 -43.11 3.02
C TRP A 81 14.90 -43.77 3.07
N VAL A 82 15.96 -43.01 3.34
CA VAL A 82 17.32 -43.57 3.49
C VAL A 82 17.38 -44.56 4.66
N TYR A 83 16.68 -44.26 5.76
CA TYR A 83 16.64 -45.12 6.95
C TYR A 83 15.74 -46.35 6.78
N LEU A 84 14.58 -46.19 6.15
CA LEU A 84 13.56 -47.22 5.95
C LEU A 84 13.19 -47.33 4.47
N GLN A 85 14.05 -48.00 3.70
CA GLN A 85 13.92 -48.08 2.23
C GLN A 85 12.67 -48.85 1.76
N THR A 86 12.07 -49.67 2.63
CA THR A 86 10.84 -50.41 2.36
C THR A 86 9.60 -49.52 2.42
N ASN A 87 9.67 -48.34 3.05
CA ASN A 87 8.57 -47.39 3.09
C ASN A 87 8.37 -46.74 1.71
N GLN A 88 7.43 -47.29 0.93
CA GLN A 88 7.09 -46.76 -0.39
C GLN A 88 6.30 -45.46 -0.33
N ASP A 89 5.56 -45.22 0.76
CA ASP A 89 4.72 -44.03 0.90
C ASP A 89 5.60 -42.77 0.98
N ASP A 90 6.63 -42.78 1.82
CA ASP A 90 7.58 -41.66 1.94
C ASP A 90 8.33 -41.43 0.62
N LYS A 91 8.65 -42.51 -0.10
CA LYS A 91 9.30 -42.45 -1.41
C LYS A 91 8.39 -41.84 -2.48
N GLN A 92 7.11 -42.20 -2.49
CA GLN A 92 6.12 -41.64 -3.40
C GLN A 92 5.84 -40.16 -3.07
N ALA A 93 5.73 -39.82 -1.78
CA ALA A 93 5.58 -38.44 -1.33
C ALA A 93 6.81 -37.59 -1.72
N LEU A 94 8.02 -38.14 -1.62
CA LEU A 94 9.24 -37.45 -2.05
C LEU A 94 9.25 -37.20 -3.56
N ARG A 95 8.83 -38.18 -4.37
CA ARG A 95 8.69 -38.01 -5.83
C ARG A 95 7.64 -36.96 -6.17
N GLN A 96 6.47 -37.02 -5.54
CA GLN A 96 5.43 -36.01 -5.72
C GLN A 96 5.96 -34.60 -5.42
N LEU A 97 6.70 -34.47 -4.31
CA LEU A 97 7.28 -33.20 -3.90
C LEU A 97 8.33 -32.70 -4.90
N GLN A 98 9.22 -33.57 -5.39
CA GLN A 98 10.30 -33.20 -6.33
C GLN A 98 9.80 -32.93 -7.75
N ASP A 99 8.88 -33.76 -8.24
CA ASP A 99 8.47 -33.75 -9.64
C ASP A 99 7.33 -32.76 -9.91
N PHE A 100 6.54 -32.41 -8.90
CA PHE A 100 5.36 -31.56 -9.06
C PHE A 100 5.33 -30.36 -8.10
N ASP A 101 5.41 -30.61 -6.78
CA ASP A 101 5.14 -29.53 -5.81
C ASP A 101 6.24 -28.46 -5.82
N TYR A 102 7.51 -28.86 -5.88
CA TYR A 102 8.64 -27.93 -5.95
C TYR A 102 8.68 -27.13 -7.26
N PRO A 103 8.56 -27.74 -8.45
CA PRO A 103 8.46 -27.00 -9.71
C PRO A 103 7.30 -25.98 -9.72
N ALA A 104 6.11 -26.39 -9.26
CA ALA A 104 4.96 -25.48 -9.19
C ALA A 104 5.21 -24.29 -8.26
N LEU A 105 5.83 -24.53 -7.10
CA LEU A 105 6.19 -23.47 -6.16
C LEU A 105 7.29 -22.55 -6.70
N LYS A 106 8.28 -23.11 -7.41
CA LYS A 106 9.33 -22.34 -8.08
C LYS A 106 8.73 -21.38 -9.11
N ASP A 107 7.80 -21.86 -9.94
CA ASP A 107 7.12 -21.03 -10.93
C ASP A 107 6.28 -19.92 -10.28
N LYS A 108 5.61 -20.23 -9.16
CA LYS A 108 4.88 -19.24 -8.36
C LYS A 108 5.81 -18.15 -7.83
N ILE A 109 6.97 -18.51 -7.27
CA ILE A 109 7.95 -17.55 -6.76
C ILE A 109 8.53 -16.69 -7.90
N GLN A 110 8.84 -17.28 -9.05
CA GLN A 110 9.36 -16.54 -10.20
C GLN A 110 8.36 -15.48 -10.70
N LYS A 111 7.06 -15.80 -10.70
CA LYS A 111 6.00 -14.84 -11.07
C LYS A 111 5.86 -13.67 -10.09
N LEU A 112 6.24 -13.84 -8.83
CA LEU A 112 6.20 -12.78 -7.81
C LEU A 112 7.45 -11.88 -7.83
N MET A 113 8.50 -12.29 -8.54
CA MET A 113 9.76 -11.54 -8.67
C MET A 113 9.71 -10.48 -9.78
N VAL A 114 8.76 -10.61 -10.72
CA VAL A 114 8.49 -9.68 -11.82
C VAL A 114 7.45 -8.66 -11.38
#